data_AF-A0A853T5K8-F1
#
_entry.id   AF-A0A853T5K8-F1
#
_cell.length_a   1.000
_cell.length_b   1.000
_cell.length_c   1.000
_cell.angle_alpha   90.00
_cell.angle_beta   90.00
_cell.angle_gamma   90.00
#
_symmetry.space_group_name_H-M   'P 1'
#
loop_
_entity.id
_entity.type
_entity.pdbx_description
1 polymer ?
#
loop_
_entity_poly.entity_id
_entity_poly.type
_entity_poly.pdbx_seq_one_letter_code
_entity_poly.pdbx_strand_id
1 'polypeptide(L)'
;MDQQRLQAHAAELEQLLARLASADGEVADLRSALEPLLALAGSGALSAPLPWGDIPGGRYFTEGGLRRYPELEQAFARFRIEATGGDSPALRKLRGEI
;
A
#
# COMPACT_ATOMS: atom_id res chain seq x y z
N MET A 1 10.52 -8.90 -5.36
CA MET A 1 10.01 -8.28 -4.13
C MET A 1 11.17 -8.02 -3.20
N ASP A 2 11.46 -6.75 -2.93
CA ASP A 2 12.51 -6.38 -2.00
C ASP A 2 11.92 -6.25 -0.59
N GLN A 3 12.19 -7.23 0.29
CA GLN A 3 11.60 -7.27 1.63
C GLN A 3 11.86 -5.98 2.43
N GLN A 4 13.06 -5.40 2.31
CA GLN A 4 13.40 -4.16 3.01
C GLN A 4 12.60 -2.96 2.49
N ARG A 5 12.37 -2.87 1.17
CA ARG A 5 11.56 -1.80 0.58
C ARG A 5 10.10 -1.97 0.96
N LEU A 6 9.60 -3.20 0.92
CA LEU A 6 8.25 -3.55 1.39
C LEU A 6 8.03 -3.13 2.85
N GLN A 7 8.97 -3.47 3.75
CA GLN A 7 8.90 -3.08 5.17
C GLN A 7 8.91 -1.56 5.34
N ALA A 8 9.78 -0.85 4.62
CA ALA A 8 9.85 0.61 4.69
C ALA A 8 8.54 1.26 4.21
N HIS A 9 7.97 0.80 3.09
CA HIS A 9 6.70 1.30 2.58
C HIS A 9 5.50 0.91 3.46
N ALA A 10 5.53 -0.27 4.08
CA ALA A 10 4.50 -0.68 5.03
C ALA A 10 4.50 0.25 6.26
N ALA A 11 5.67 0.55 6.81
CA ALA A 11 5.80 1.49 7.93
C ALA A 11 5.37 2.91 7.57
N GLU A 12 5.77 3.42 6.39
CA GLU A 12 5.34 4.74 5.88
C GLU A 12 3.81 4.81 5.75
N LEU A 13 3.19 3.78 5.16
CA LEU A 13 1.75 3.70 4.99
C LEU A 13 1.01 3.62 6.33
N GLU A 14 1.49 2.81 7.26
CA GLU A 14 0.91 2.69 8.60
C GLU A 14 0.93 4.03 9.36
N GLN A 15 2.03 4.78 9.28
CA GLN A 15 2.15 6.09 9.92
C GLN A 15 1.16 7.11 9.34
N LEU A 16 1.01 7.15 8.02
CA LEU A 16 0.04 8.04 7.35
C LEU A 16 -1.39 7.67 7.73
N LEU A 17 -1.72 6.38 7.69
CA LEU A 17 -3.03 5.86 8.10
C LEU A 17 -3.33 6.21 9.55
N ALA A 18 -2.38 6.01 10.48
CA ALA A 18 -2.57 6.32 11.89
C ALA A 18 -2.84 7.81 12.14
N ARG A 19 -2.12 8.69 11.44
CA ARG A 19 -2.30 10.15 11.53
C ARG A 19 -3.66 10.60 11.02
N LEU A 20 -4.10 10.07 9.88
CA LEU A 20 -5.32 10.48 9.20
C LEU A 20 -6.58 9.78 9.75
N ALA A 21 -6.47 8.57 10.29
CA ALA A 21 -7.59 7.81 10.85
C ALA A 21 -8.29 8.50 12.03
N SER A 22 -7.62 9.43 12.72
CA SER A 22 -8.25 10.22 13.79
C SER A 22 -9.18 11.31 13.25
N ALA A 23 -9.02 11.71 11.99
CA ALA A 23 -9.78 12.78 11.35
C ALA A 23 -10.79 12.27 10.32
N ASP A 24 -10.56 11.08 9.74
CA ASP A 24 -11.37 10.54 8.66
C ASP A 24 -11.70 9.05 8.90
N GLY A 25 -12.99 8.73 8.92
CA GLY A 25 -13.49 7.38 9.16
C GLY A 25 -13.18 6.41 8.02
N GLU A 26 -13.13 6.89 6.77
CA GLU A 26 -12.74 6.03 5.63
C GLU A 26 -11.27 5.60 5.75
N VAL A 27 -10.43 6.47 6.29
CA VAL A 27 -9.02 6.14 6.54
C VAL A 27 -8.88 5.11 7.66
N ALA A 28 -9.70 5.22 8.72
CA ALA A 28 -9.73 4.23 9.79
C ALA A 28 -10.18 2.84 9.30
N ASP A 29 -11.16 2.80 8.40
CA ASP A 29 -11.65 1.56 7.77
C ASP A 29 -10.57 0.95 6.85
N LEU A 30 -9.93 1.76 6.01
CA LEU A 30 -8.79 1.34 5.19
C LEU A 30 -7.65 0.79 6.06
N ARG A 31 -7.33 1.47 7.17
CA ARG A 31 -6.30 1.02 8.12
C ARG A 31 -6.64 -0.35 8.67
N SER A 32 -7.87 -0.57 9.14
CA SER A 32 -8.28 -1.87 9.68
C SER A 32 -8.21 -2.98 8.63
N ALA A 33 -8.59 -2.68 7.39
CA ALA A 33 -8.50 -3.63 6.29
C ALA A 33 -7.04 -3.99 5.94
N LEU A 34 -6.11 -3.04 6.07
CA LEU A 34 -4.70 -3.22 5.75
C LEU A 34 -3.84 -3.72 6.92
N GLU A 35 -4.27 -3.55 8.16
CA GLU A 35 -3.53 -3.94 9.37
C GLU A 35 -2.90 -5.34 9.30
N PRO A 36 -3.63 -6.43 8.98
CA PRO A 36 -3.03 -7.77 8.92
C PRO A 36 -1.93 -7.86 7.85
N LEU A 37 -2.12 -7.16 6.73
CA LEU A 37 -1.18 -7.15 5.62
C LEU A 37 0.10 -6.37 5.96
N LEU A 38 -0.06 -5.22 6.62
CA LEU A 38 1.03 -4.37 7.10
C LEU A 38 1.84 -5.10 8.17
N ALA A 39 1.18 -5.83 9.08
CA ALA A 39 1.85 -6.65 10.08
C ALA A 39 2.69 -7.78 9.46
N LEU A 40 2.17 -8.46 8.43
CA LEU A 40 2.91 -9.49 7.69
C LEU A 40 4.10 -8.90 6.92
N ALA A 41 3.89 -7.75 6.27
CA ALA A 41 4.94 -7.05 5.55
C ALA A 41 6.06 -6.57 6.50
N GLY A 42 5.67 -5.95 7.62
CA GLY A 42 6.57 -5.42 8.65
C GLY A 42 7.39 -6.51 9.36
N SER A 43 6.79 -7.67 9.61
CA SER A 43 7.49 -8.81 10.24
C SER A 43 8.38 -9.59 9.26
N GLY A 44 8.31 -9.30 7.95
CA GLY A 44 9.02 -10.07 6.93
C GLY A 44 8.42 -11.44 6.64
N ALA A 45 7.22 -11.73 7.19
CA ALA A 45 6.51 -12.99 6.98
C ALA A 45 5.87 -13.09 5.58
N LEU A 46 5.75 -11.97 4.86
CA LEU A 46 5.29 -11.93 3.48
C LEU A 46 6.41 -12.44 2.57
N SER A 47 6.47 -13.76 2.35
CA SER A 47 7.54 -14.43 1.60
C SER A 47 7.27 -14.57 0.10
N ALA A 48 6.03 -14.32 -0.34
CA ALA A 48 5.63 -14.42 -1.74
C ALA A 48 4.86 -13.17 -2.18
N PRO A 49 4.99 -12.75 -3.45
CA PRO A 49 4.16 -11.70 -4.03
C PRO A 49 2.68 -12.01 -3.91
N LEU A 50 1.89 -11.04 -3.46
CA LEU A 50 0.44 -11.13 -3.45
C LEU A 50 -0.13 -10.76 -4.82
N PRO A 51 -1.23 -11.37 -5.25
CA PRO A 51 -1.94 -10.91 -6.44
C PRO A 51 -2.59 -9.55 -6.15
N TRP A 52 -2.72 -8.73 -7.20
CA TRP A 52 -3.22 -7.35 -7.09
C TRP A 52 -4.60 -7.22 -6.44
N GLY A 53 -5.46 -8.23 -6.63
CA GLY A 53 -6.81 -8.28 -6.06
C GLY A 53 -6.87 -8.67 -4.58
N ASP A 54 -5.82 -9.28 -4.02
CA ASP A 54 -5.76 -9.67 -2.60
C ASP A 54 -5.36 -8.50 -1.69
N ILE A 55 -4.91 -7.37 -2.25
CA ILE A 55 -4.54 -6.20 -1.47
C ILE A 55 -5.77 -5.31 -1.32
N PRO A 56 -6.39 -5.26 -0.12
CA PRO A 56 -7.55 -4.42 0.12
C PRO A 56 -7.17 -2.95 0.03
N GLY A 57 -8.14 -2.08 -0.25
CA GLY A 57 -7.91 -0.63 -0.23
C GLY A 57 -8.05 0.07 -1.58
N GLY A 58 -7.92 -0.65 -2.70
CA GLY A 58 -8.01 -0.06 -4.04
C GLY A 58 -9.29 0.75 -4.28
N ARG A 59 -10.44 0.22 -3.82
CA ARG A 59 -11.75 0.87 -3.96
C ARG A 59 -11.84 2.24 -3.25
N TYR A 60 -11.14 2.44 -2.14
CA TYR A 60 -11.23 3.67 -1.36
C TYR A 60 -10.57 4.85 -2.10
N PHE A 61 -9.60 4.55 -2.97
CA PHE A 61 -8.95 5.52 -3.85
C PHE A 61 -9.61 5.64 -5.22
N THR A 62 -10.49 4.73 -5.64
CA THR A 62 -11.18 4.83 -6.93
C THR A 62 -12.60 5.34 -6.81
N GLU A 63 -13.31 4.94 -5.76
CA GLU A 63 -14.73 5.19 -5.52
C GLU A 63 -14.97 6.00 -4.24
N GLY A 64 -14.04 5.93 -3.27
CA GLY A 64 -14.15 6.62 -1.98
C GLY A 64 -13.62 8.06 -1.95
N GLY A 65 -13.67 8.67 -0.75
CA GLY A 65 -13.22 10.03 -0.50
C GLY A 65 -11.69 10.19 -0.38
N LEU A 66 -10.94 9.09 -0.35
CA LEU A 66 -9.50 9.10 -0.03
C LEU A 66 -8.61 9.67 -1.13
N ARG A 67 -9.13 9.87 -2.36
CA ARG A 67 -8.44 10.60 -3.43
C ARG A 67 -7.98 12.00 -3.03
N ARG A 68 -8.61 12.58 -2.00
CA ARG A 68 -8.21 13.89 -1.44
C ARG A 68 -6.86 13.88 -0.73
N TYR A 69 -6.33 12.69 -0.41
CA TYR A 69 -5.05 12.49 0.25
C TYR A 69 -4.04 11.89 -0.74
N PRO A 70 -3.44 12.71 -1.63
CA PRO A 70 -2.51 12.22 -2.65
C PRO A 70 -1.26 11.56 -2.04
N GLU A 71 -0.89 11.96 -0.83
CA GLU A 71 0.23 11.39 -0.07
C GLU A 71 -0.08 9.94 0.35
N LEU A 72 -1.31 9.71 0.84
CA LEU A 72 -1.80 8.40 1.26
C LEU A 72 -1.95 7.47 0.05
N GLU A 73 -2.49 7.97 -1.05
CA GLU A 73 -2.63 7.20 -2.30
C GLU A 73 -1.25 6.78 -2.84
N GLN A 74 -0.27 7.68 -2.84
CA GLN A 74 1.09 7.36 -3.27
C GLN A 74 1.76 6.32 -2.38
N ALA A 75 1.66 6.46 -1.05
CA ALA A 75 2.20 5.48 -0.11
C ALA A 75 1.55 4.10 -0.31
N PHE A 76 0.23 4.07 -0.46
CA PHE A 76 -0.52 2.85 -0.77
C PHE A 76 -0.07 2.20 -2.09
N ALA A 77 0.06 2.99 -3.15
CA ALA A 77 0.50 2.49 -4.45
C ALA A 77 1.92 1.90 -4.39
N ARG A 78 2.87 2.57 -3.71
CA ARG A 78 4.25 2.08 -3.53
C ARG A 78 4.27 0.76 -2.77
N PHE A 79 3.57 0.69 -1.64
CA PHE A 79 3.43 -0.53 -0.86
C PHE A 79 2.84 -1.66 -1.72
N ARG A 80 1.77 -1.39 -2.48
CA ARG A 80 1.11 -2.37 -3.33
C ARG A 80 2.02 -2.91 -4.44
N ILE A 81 2.83 -2.05 -5.06
CA ILE A 81 3.81 -2.47 -6.07
C ILE A 81 4.84 -3.43 -5.45
N GLU A 82 5.42 -3.09 -4.31
CA GLU A 82 6.38 -3.98 -3.65
C GLU A 82 5.73 -5.30 -3.21
N ALA A 83 4.55 -5.25 -2.59
CA ALA A 83 3.81 -6.41 -2.11
C ALA A 83 3.38 -7.36 -3.25
N THR A 84 3.20 -6.85 -4.47
CA THR A 84 2.83 -7.64 -5.66
C THR A 84 4.03 -8.17 -6.44
N GLY A 85 5.25 -8.01 -5.91
CA GLY A 85 6.46 -8.56 -6.51
C GLY A 85 7.54 -7.52 -6.81
N GLY A 86 7.29 -6.25 -6.52
CA GLY A 86 8.10 -5.12 -6.98
C GLY A 86 7.67 -4.67 -8.37
N ASP A 87 8.35 -3.66 -8.91
CA ASP A 87 8.14 -3.19 -10.28
C ASP A 87 8.35 -4.34 -11.27
N SER A 88 7.26 -5.03 -11.58
CA SER A 88 7.21 -5.92 -12.73
C SER A 88 7.64 -5.08 -13.93
N PRO A 89 8.50 -5.58 -14.84
CA PRO A 89 9.04 -4.80 -15.97
C PRO A 89 7.97 -4.10 -16.84
N ALA A 90 6.69 -4.47 -16.70
CA ALA A 90 5.54 -3.77 -17.25
C ALA A 90 5.30 -2.36 -16.66
N LEU A 91 5.54 -2.13 -15.36
CA LEU A 91 5.38 -0.83 -14.71
C LEU A 91 6.54 0.13 -15.03
N ARG A 92 7.80 -0.35 -15.06
CA ARG A 92 8.96 0.41 -15.60
C ARG A 92 8.72 0.92 -17.02
N LYS A 93 8.16 0.07 -17.90
CA LYS A 93 7.78 0.47 -19.26
C LYS A 93 6.68 1.52 -19.30
N LEU A 94 5.72 1.48 -18.37
CA LEU A 94 4.66 2.49 -18.26
C LEU A 94 5.19 3.83 -17.72
N ARG A 95 6.25 3.79 -16.91
CA ARG A 95 6.89 4.97 -16.31
C ARG A 95 7.94 5.65 -17.19
N GLY A 96 8.29 5.05 -18.33
CA GLY A 96 9.24 5.64 -19.29
C GLY A 96 10.70 5.62 -18.84
N GLU A 97 11.05 4.77 -17.87
CA GLU A 97 12.43 4.60 -17.42
C GLU A 97 13.07 3.46 -18.25
N ILE A 98 13.73 3.84 -19.35
CA ILE A 98 14.60 2.99 -20.19
C ILE A 98 16.05 3.38 -19.94
#